data_AF-A0A4R6IIV6-F1
#
_entry.id   AF-A0A4R6IIV6-F1
#
_cell.length_a   1.000
_cell.length_b   1.000
_cell.length_c   1.000
_cell.angle_alpha   90.00
_cell.angle_beta   90.00
_cell.angle_gamma   90.00
#
_symmetry.space_group_name_H-M   'P 1'
#
loop_
_entity.id
_entity.type
_entity.pdbx_description
1 polymer ?
#
loop_
_entity_poly.entity_id
_entity_poly.type
_entity_poly.pdbx_seq_one_letter_code
_entity_poly.pdbx_strand_id
1 'polypeptide(L)' 'MKNKFTKKDHTRRYYLHSKIKTSYQVDAHKREVTVPYSEIDEARNNKIITELCNRFGYNIQTALI' A
#
# COMPACT_ATOMS: atom_id res chain seq x y z
N MET A 1 -17.70 -4.85 13.02
CA MET A 1 -18.25 -5.38 11.75
C MET A 1 -17.10 -5.54 10.75
N LYS A 2 -16.80 -6.76 10.28
CA LYS A 2 -15.83 -6.94 9.18
C LYS A 2 -16.53 -6.50 7.90
N ASN A 3 -16.24 -5.30 7.39
CA ASN A 3 -16.69 -4.92 6.05
C ASN A 3 -16.15 -5.96 5.07
N LYS A 4 -17.03 -6.80 4.53
CA LYS A 4 -16.66 -7.79 3.51
C LYS A 4 -16.26 -7.01 2.26
N PHE A 5 -14.97 -7.00 1.94
CA PHE A 5 -14.46 -6.44 0.70
C PHE A 5 -15.18 -7.05 -0.50
N THR A 6 -15.64 -6.22 -1.42
CA THR A 6 -16.32 -6.66 -2.64
C THR A 6 -15.31 -7.19 -3.68
N LYS A 7 -15.80 -7.78 -4.77
CA LYS A 7 -14.96 -8.11 -5.94
C LYS A 7 -14.27 -6.86 -6.50
N LYS A 8 -14.98 -5.71 -6.54
CA LYS A 8 -14.41 -4.43 -7.00
C LYS A 8 -13.27 -3.96 -6.11
N ASP A 9 -13.39 -4.13 -4.80
CA ASP A 9 -12.32 -3.79 -3.84
C ASP A 9 -11.08 -4.67 -4.06
N HIS A 10 -11.26 -5.95 -4.33
CA HIS A 10 -10.15 -6.85 -4.66
C HIS A 10 -9.44 -6.40 -5.94
N THR A 11 -10.18 -6.17 -7.02
CA THR A 11 -9.62 -5.66 -8.29
C THR A 11 -8.89 -4.34 -8.07
N ARG A 12 -9.46 -3.41 -7.30
CA ARG A 12 -8.84 -2.12 -6.97
C ARG A 12 -7.53 -2.32 -6.22
N ARG A 13 -7.50 -3.17 -5.18
CA ARG A 13 -6.27 -3.47 -4.44
C ARG A 13 -5.17 -4.04 -5.33
N TYR A 14 -5.50 -4.99 -6.21
CA TYR A 14 -4.52 -5.53 -7.18
C TYR A 14 -3.99 -4.47 -8.14
N TYR A 15 -4.86 -3.56 -8.61
CA TYR A 15 -4.44 -2.43 -9.43
C TYR A 15 -3.46 -1.51 -8.69
N LEU A 16 -3.77 -1.13 -7.44
CA LEU A 16 -2.89 -0.29 -6.61
C LEU A 16 -1.54 -0.97 -6.39
N HIS A 17 -1.52 -2.27 -6.09
CA HIS A 17 -0.27 -3.04 -5.98
C HIS A 17 0.57 -2.96 -7.25
N SER A 18 -0.05 -3.18 -8.41
CA SER A 18 0.66 -3.13 -9.69
C SER A 18 1.29 -1.76 -9.96
N LYS A 19 0.68 -0.68 -9.45
CA LYS A 19 1.18 0.68 -9.64
C LYS A 19 2.34 1.05 -8.71
N ILE A 20 2.36 0.54 -7.47
CA ILE A 20 3.42 0.88 -6.52
C ILE A 20 4.58 -0.11 -6.53
N LYS A 21 4.37 -1.35 -6.98
CA LYS A 21 5.42 -2.39 -7.04
C LYS A 21 6.60 -2.04 -7.94
N THR A 22 6.44 -1.06 -8.84
CA THR A 22 7.53 -0.54 -9.67
C THR A 22 8.52 0.31 -8.89
N SER A 23 8.08 0.91 -7.78
CA SER A 23 8.85 1.88 -7.00
C SER A 23 9.12 1.40 -5.58
N TYR A 24 8.22 0.59 -5.02
CA TYR A 24 8.23 0.17 -3.62
C TYR A 24 7.96 -1.32 -3.46
N GLN A 25 8.45 -1.89 -2.36
CA GLN A 25 8.18 -3.28 -2.03
C GLN A 25 6.83 -3.39 -1.30
N VAL A 26 6.00 -4.36 -1.70
CA VAL A 26 4.66 -4.55 -1.12
C VAL A 26 4.49 -5.99 -0.64
N ASP A 27 4.29 -6.14 0.66
CA ASP A 27 3.85 -7.39 1.27
C ASP A 27 2.32 -7.37 1.44
N ALA A 28 1.62 -8.06 0.54
CA ALA A 28 0.16 -8.15 0.59
C ALA A 28 -0.36 -9.03 1.72
N HIS A 29 0.46 -9.95 2.25
CA HIS A 29 0.08 -10.86 3.31
C HIS A 29 0.09 -10.15 4.66
N LYS A 30 1.18 -9.41 4.93
CA LYS A 30 1.33 -8.58 6.13
C LYS A 30 0.63 -7.22 6.02
N ARG A 31 0.22 -6.83 4.82
CA ARG A 31 -0.32 -5.51 4.48
C ARG A 31 0.69 -4.41 4.76
N GLU A 32 1.88 -4.56 4.22
CA GLU A 32 2.98 -3.62 4.42
C GLU A 32 3.47 -3.09 3.06
N VAL A 33 3.79 -1.80 3.03
CA VAL A 33 4.50 -1.17 1.92
C VAL A 33 5.83 -0.69 2.47
N THR A 34 6.92 -1.31 2.04
CA THR A 34 8.27 -0.92 2.44
C THR A 34 8.79 0.15 1.50
N VAL A 35 9.18 1.27 2.08
CA VAL A 35 9.73 2.43 1.37
C VAL A 35 11.12 2.79 1.91
N PRO A 36 12.00 3.36 1.07
CA PRO A 36 13.26 3.93 1.56
C PRO A 36 13.00 5.01 2.60
N TYR A 37 13.85 5.11 3.62
CA TYR A 37 13.70 6.13 4.67
C TYR A 37 13.70 7.57 4.10
N SER A 38 14.49 7.83 3.06
CA SER A 38 14.57 9.12 2.37
C SER A 38 13.27 9.53 1.66
N GLU A 39 12.40 8.57 1.34
CA GLU A 39 11.16 8.79 0.59
C GLU A 39 9.91 8.67 1.48
N ILE A 40 10.06 8.58 2.80
CA ILE A 40 8.92 8.35 3.71
C ILE A 40 7.86 9.45 3.59
N ASP A 41 8.28 10.71 3.45
CA ASP A 41 7.36 11.84 3.33
C ASP A 41 6.67 11.87 1.96
N GLU A 42 7.37 11.47 0.89
CA GLU A 42 6.75 11.31 -0.42
C GLU A 42 5.73 10.15 -0.42
N ALA A 43 6.09 9.02 0.19
CA ALA A 43 5.23 7.86 0.32
C ALA A 43 3.94 8.16 1.11
N ARG A 44 4.05 8.96 2.19
CA ARG A 44 2.90 9.42 2.98
C ARG A 44 1.96 10.35 2.20
N ASN A 45 2.49 11.12 1.26
CA ASN A 45 1.71 12.00 0.39
C ASN A 45 1.22 11.31 -0.89
N ASN A 46 1.69 10.09 -1.17
CA ASN A 46 1.32 9.35 -2.35
C ASN A 46 -0.13 8.85 -2.26
N LYS A 47 -0.97 9.27 -3.20
CA LYS A 47 -2.41 8.93 -3.24
C LYS A 47 -2.67 7.42 -3.26
N ILE A 48 -1.77 6.64 -3.88
CA ILE A 48 -1.92 5.19 -4.05
C ILE A 48 -1.64 4.47 -2.72
N ILE A 49 -0.53 4.83 -2.06
CA ILE A 49 -0.17 4.28 -0.74
C ILE A 49 -1.20 4.68 0.30
N THR A 50 -1.62 5.95 0.29
CA THR A 50 -2.67 6.46 1.16
C THR A 50 -3.99 5.68 0.99
N GLU A 51 -4.38 5.35 -0.25
CA GLU A 51 -5.58 4.52 -0.49
C GLU A 51 -5.39 3.09 0.05
N LEU A 52 -4.21 2.49 -0.11
CA LEU A 52 -3.89 1.19 0.48
C LEU A 52 -3.99 1.21 2.02
N CYS A 53 -3.45 2.23 2.66
CA CYS A 53 -3.53 2.41 4.10
C CYS A 53 -4.97 2.61 4.57
N ASN A 54 -5.67 3.60 4.04
CA ASN A 54 -6.99 4.00 4.53
C ASN A 54 -8.07 2.97 4.24
N ARG A 55 -8.08 2.39 3.03
CA ARG A 55 -9.16 1.51 2.59
C ARG A 55 -8.88 0.04 2.87
N PHE A 56 -7.62 -0.38 2.79
CA PHE A 56 -7.24 -1.79 2.87
C PHE A 56 -6.43 -2.12 4.14
N GLY A 57 -6.11 -1.12 4.97
CA GLY A 57 -5.42 -1.29 6.24
C GLY A 57 -3.96 -1.71 6.07
N TYR A 58 -3.29 -1.12 5.08
CA TYR A 58 -1.84 -1.29 4.91
C TYR A 58 -1.06 -0.34 5.83
N ASN A 59 0.14 -0.74 6.22
CA ASN A 59 1.08 0.08 6.96
C ASN A 59 2.30 0.42 6.09
N ILE A 60 2.83 1.62 6.28
CA ILE A 60 4.09 2.03 5.66
C ILE A 60 5.22 1.58 6.58
N GLN A 61 6.13 0.77 6.06
CA GLN A 61 7.36 0.35 6.72
C GLN A 61 8.54 1.08 6.09
N THR A 62 9.53 1.44 6.89
CA THR A 62 10.79 1.98 6.37
C THR A 62 11.89 0.94 6.44
N ALA A 63 12.70 0.90 5.39
CA ALA A 63 13.95 0.14 5.37
C ALA A 63 15.08 1.02 4.84
N LEU A 64 16.30 0.74 5.30
CA LEU A 64 17.52 1.17 4.61
C LEU A 64 17.68 0.21 3.43
N ILE A 65 17.24 0.64 2.25
CA ILE A 65 17.36 -0.09 0.98
C ILE A 65 18.55 0.48 0.22
#